data_AF-A0A9D4DIG3-F1
#
_entry.id   AF-A0A9D4DIG3-F1
#
_cell.length_a   1.000
_cell.length_b   1.000
_cell.length_c   1.000
_cell.angle_alpha   90.00
_cell.angle_beta   90.00
_cell.angle_gamma   90.00
#
_symmetry.space_group_name_H-M   'P 1'
#
loop_
_entity.id
_entity.type
_entity.pdbx_description
1 polymer ?
#
loop_
_entity_poly.entity_id
_entity_poly.type
_entity_poly.pdbx_seq_one_letter_code
_entity_poly.pdbx_strand_id
1 'polypeptide(L)'
;MRADHLQFKMTVKNMRGRSLKTVCQELIDNHTELFPDFCILAKYMLTPPLNSVACERGFSTQNRLKTKARPGMSHEKVAKLIRIIEEGPAVSDFPSQNVLRRFQDMCKRRKG
;
A
#
# COMPACT_ATOMS: atom_id res chain seq x y z
N MET A 1 2.03 32.47 13.17
CA MET A 1 3.03 31.81 12.30
C MET A 1 4.41 31.63 12.92
N ARG A 2 5.10 32.64 13.52
CA ARG A 2 6.43 32.40 14.15
C ARG A 2 6.38 31.74 15.54
N ALA A 3 5.30 31.91 16.31
CA ALA A 3 5.17 31.34 17.66
C ALA A 3 4.85 29.83 17.65
N ASP A 4 4.04 29.39 16.69
CA ASP A 4 3.50 28.02 16.61
C ASP A 4 4.61 26.98 16.39
N HIS A 5 5.62 27.31 15.58
CA HIS A 5 6.79 26.47 15.35
C HIS A 5 7.67 26.30 16.60
N LEU A 6 7.79 27.33 17.45
CA LEU A 6 8.58 27.23 18.67
C LEU A 6 7.90 26.31 19.68
N GLN A 7 6.58 26.44 19.83
CA GLN A 7 5.79 25.59 20.70
C GLN A 7 5.80 24.14 20.21
N PHE A 8 5.62 23.91 18.91
CA PHE A 8 5.77 22.59 18.29
C PHE A 8 7.15 21.97 18.58
N LYS A 9 8.23 22.74 18.39
CA LYS A 9 9.60 22.28 18.66
C LYS A 9 9.80 21.88 20.12
N MET A 10 9.23 22.61 21.07
CA MET A 10 9.28 22.25 22.49
C MET A 10 8.49 20.97 22.77
N THR A 11 7.29 20.85 22.21
CA THR A 11 6.44 19.65 22.32
C THR A 11 7.15 18.41 21.78
N VAL A 12 7.73 18.47 20.59
CA VAL A 12 8.51 17.35 20.01
C VAL A 12 9.78 17.06 20.81
N LYS A 13 10.46 18.08 21.35
CA LYS A 13 11.65 17.90 22.21
C LYS A 13 11.31 17.09 23.47
N ASN A 14 10.12 17.26 24.02
CA ASN A 14 9.65 16.49 25.19
C ASN A 14 9.34 15.02 24.86
N MET A 15 9.18 14.67 23.57
CA MET A 15 8.99 13.31 23.09
C MET A 15 10.30 12.62 22.68
N ARG A 16 11.46 13.17 23.07
CA ARG A 16 12.77 12.58 22.76
C ARG A 16 12.87 11.13 23.24
N GLY A 17 13.53 10.29 22.43
CA GLY A 17 13.71 8.87 22.70
C GLY A 17 12.55 7.98 22.24
N ARG A 18 11.42 8.56 21.81
CA ARG A 18 10.32 7.81 21.19
C ARG A 18 10.61 7.55 19.70
N SER A 19 10.05 6.46 19.17
CA SER A 19 10.15 6.16 17.74
C SER A 19 9.43 7.21 16.89
N LEU A 20 9.85 7.42 15.65
CA LEU A 20 9.18 8.34 14.73
C LEU A 20 7.69 8.01 14.59
N LYS A 21 7.35 6.70 14.53
CA LYS A 21 5.96 6.24 14.47
C LYS A 21 5.15 6.72 15.69
N THR A 22 5.70 6.54 16.88
CA THR A 22 5.06 6.96 18.14
C THR A 22 4.87 8.46 18.20
N VAL A 23 5.88 9.24 17.78
CA VAL A 23 5.82 10.71 17.75
C VAL A 23 4.76 11.18 16.76
N CYS A 24 4.73 10.62 15.55
CA CYS A 24 3.73 11.00 14.55
C CYS A 24 2.30 10.65 14.99
N GLN A 25 2.10 9.50 15.64
CA GLN A 25 0.79 9.09 16.16
C GLN A 25 0.32 10.02 17.29
N GLU A 26 1.20 10.33 18.25
CA GLU A 26 0.91 11.27 19.34
C GLU A 26 0.51 12.67 18.84
N LEU A 27 1.21 13.16 17.79
CA LEU A 27 0.86 14.44 17.17
C LEU A 27 -0.54 14.42 16.57
N ILE A 28 -0.89 13.34 15.85
CA ILE A 28 -2.21 13.19 15.25
C ILE A 28 -3.30 13.10 16.32
N ASP A 29 -3.08 12.30 17.36
CA ASP A 29 -4.10 11.99 18.36
C ASP A 29 -4.36 13.18 19.31
N ASN A 30 -3.30 13.89 19.74
CA ASN A 30 -3.39 14.87 20.83
C ASN A 30 -3.13 16.32 20.42
N HIS A 31 -2.64 16.57 19.19
CA HIS A 31 -2.18 17.92 18.79
C HIS A 31 -2.73 18.42 17.45
N THR A 32 -3.77 17.77 16.90
CA THR A 32 -4.39 18.18 15.64
C THR A 32 -4.93 19.61 15.66
N GLU A 33 -5.53 20.04 16.76
CA GLU A 33 -6.08 21.41 16.89
C GLU A 33 -4.97 22.47 17.04
N LEU A 34 -3.85 22.11 17.65
CA LEU A 34 -2.73 23.03 17.92
C LEU A 34 -1.79 23.17 16.72
N PHE A 35 -1.56 22.06 15.99
CA PHE A 35 -0.57 21.99 14.93
C PHE A 35 -1.12 21.23 13.69
N PRO A 36 -2.20 21.72 13.06
CA PRO A 36 -2.89 20.99 11.99
C PRO A 36 -1.96 20.65 10.81
N ASP A 37 -1.12 21.59 10.37
CA ASP A 37 -0.18 21.38 9.26
C ASP A 37 0.88 20.31 9.58
N PHE A 38 1.39 20.30 10.83
CA PHE A 38 2.35 19.30 11.27
C PHE A 38 1.71 17.93 11.46
N CYS A 39 0.42 17.87 11.80
CA CYS A 39 -0.33 16.61 11.86
C CYS A 39 -0.59 16.05 10.46
N ILE A 40 -0.84 16.90 9.47
CA ILE A 40 -0.90 16.49 8.06
C ILE A 40 0.45 15.90 7.64
N LEU A 41 1.56 16.57 7.97
CA LEU A 41 2.89 16.05 7.70
C LEU A 41 3.15 14.71 8.41
N ALA A 42 2.74 14.58 9.67
CA ALA A 42 2.86 13.34 10.43
C ALA A 42 2.09 12.18 9.77
N LYS A 43 0.88 12.45 9.24
CA LYS A 43 0.13 11.46 8.45
C LYS A 43 0.91 11.04 7.21
N TYR A 44 1.47 12.00 6.46
CA TYR A 44 2.31 11.68 5.30
C TYR A 44 3.56 10.89 5.66
N MET A 45 4.18 11.12 6.82
CA MET A 45 5.34 10.37 7.27
C MET A 45 5.02 8.93 7.68
N LEU A 46 3.76 8.65 8.05
CA LEU A 46 3.27 7.31 8.41
C LEU A 46 2.74 6.50 7.20
N THR A 47 2.43 7.17 6.09
CA THR A 47 1.93 6.54 4.86
C THR A 47 2.95 5.69 4.11
N PRO A 48 4.20 6.14 3.86
CA PRO A 48 5.16 5.34 3.13
C PRO A 48 5.61 4.16 3.98
N PRO A 49 5.74 2.95 3.40
CA PRO A 49 6.43 1.88 4.09
C PRO A 49 7.87 2.34 4.34
N LEU A 50 8.26 2.43 5.61
CA LEU A 50 9.62 2.83 6.03
C LEU A 50 10.70 1.85 5.54
N ASN A 51 10.32 0.73 4.94
CA ASN A 51 11.22 -0.27 4.38
C ASN A 51 10.87 -0.61 2.92
N SER A 52 11.90 -1.00 2.17
CA SER A 52 11.80 -1.47 0.79
C SER A 52 11.17 -2.87 0.67
N VAL A 53 10.86 -3.56 1.78
CA VAL A 53 10.41 -4.96 1.80
C VAL A 53 9.14 -5.15 0.98
N ALA A 54 8.20 -4.20 1.02
CA ALA A 54 7.00 -4.25 0.18
C ALA A 54 7.35 -4.21 -1.32
N CYS A 55 8.31 -3.37 -1.71
CA CYS A 55 8.79 -3.27 -3.08
C CYS A 55 9.57 -4.53 -3.50
N GLU A 56 10.43 -5.06 -2.62
CA GLU A 56 11.21 -6.29 -2.84
C GLU A 56 10.32 -7.51 -3.06
N ARG A 57 9.20 -7.62 -2.31
CA ARG A 57 8.18 -8.64 -2.55
C ARG A 57 7.56 -8.51 -3.94
N GLY A 58 7.18 -7.29 -4.34
CA GLY A 58 6.66 -7.01 -5.68
C GLY A 58 7.65 -7.40 -6.79
N PHE A 59 8.95 -7.11 -6.63
CA PHE A 59 9.99 -7.53 -7.58
C PHE A 59 10.19 -9.05 -7.61
N SER A 60 10.16 -9.72 -6.45
CA SER A 60 10.24 -11.18 -6.39
C SER A 60 9.05 -11.83 -7.09
N THR A 61 7.84 -11.34 -6.86
CA THR A 61 6.62 -11.78 -7.55
C THR A 61 6.67 -11.50 -9.05
N GLN A 62 7.21 -10.34 -9.46
CA GLN A 62 7.47 -10.04 -10.87
C GLN A 62 8.43 -11.07 -11.49
N ASN A 63 9.53 -11.41 -10.83
CA ASN A 63 10.52 -12.38 -11.31
C ASN A 63 9.91 -13.79 -11.44
N ARG A 64 9.01 -14.18 -10.51
CA ARG A 64 8.24 -15.44 -10.61
C ARG A 64 7.27 -15.44 -11.78
N LEU A 65 6.63 -14.31 -12.09
CA LEU A 65 5.69 -14.18 -13.21
C LEU A 65 6.41 -14.14 -14.57
N LYS A 66 7.50 -13.37 -14.65
CA LYS A 66 8.37 -13.24 -15.82
C LYS A 66 9.48 -14.29 -15.81
N THR A 67 9.13 -15.57 -15.61
CA THR A 67 10.07 -16.67 -15.91
C THR A 67 10.55 -16.62 -17.37
N LYS A 68 11.73 -17.19 -17.65
CA LYS A 68 12.36 -17.20 -18.99
C LYS A 68 11.43 -17.66 -20.14
N ALA A 69 10.38 -18.44 -19.84
CA ALA A 69 9.39 -18.93 -20.81
C ALA A 69 8.23 -17.94 -21.11
N ARG A 70 8.15 -16.78 -20.45
CA ARG A 70 7.07 -15.78 -20.64
C ARG A 70 7.57 -14.35 -20.91
N PRO A 71 8.51 -14.12 -21.86
CA PRO A 71 9.03 -12.77 -22.13
C PRO A 71 7.99 -11.82 -22.77
N GLY A 72 6.94 -12.35 -23.41
CA GLY A 72 5.96 -11.56 -24.16
C GLY A 72 4.80 -10.93 -23.37
N MET A 73 4.86 -10.94 -22.03
CA MET A 73 3.75 -10.42 -21.22
C MET A 73 3.86 -8.90 -21.06
N SER A 74 2.84 -8.16 -21.49
CA SER A 74 2.82 -6.69 -21.39
C SER A 74 2.98 -6.23 -19.93
N HIS A 75 3.61 -5.08 -19.74
CA HIS A 75 3.81 -4.50 -18.40
C HIS A 75 2.51 -4.34 -17.63
N GLU A 76 1.43 -3.95 -18.31
CA GLU A 76 0.10 -3.82 -17.72
C GLU A 76 -0.45 -5.15 -17.18
N LYS A 77 -0.29 -6.24 -17.94
CA LYS A 77 -0.72 -7.58 -17.50
C LYS A 77 0.11 -8.06 -16.30
N VAL A 78 1.41 -7.79 -16.30
CA VAL A 78 2.30 -8.13 -15.18
C VAL A 78 1.88 -7.37 -13.93
N ALA A 79 1.63 -6.07 -14.01
CA ALA A 79 1.21 -5.25 -12.87
C ALA A 79 -0.12 -5.74 -12.29
N LYS A 80 -1.11 -6.05 -13.13
CA LYS A 80 -2.39 -6.62 -12.71
C LYS A 80 -2.22 -7.95 -11.98
N LEU A 81 -1.36 -8.84 -12.48
CA LEU A 81 -1.10 -10.13 -11.85
C LEU A 81 -0.35 -10.01 -10.52
N ILE A 82 0.66 -9.14 -10.44
CA ILE A 82 1.34 -8.84 -9.15
C ILE A 82 0.30 -8.37 -8.13
N ARG A 83 -0.58 -7.44 -8.52
CA ARG A 83 -1.63 -6.93 -7.63
C ARG A 83 -2.57 -8.04 -7.14
N ILE A 84 -3.00 -8.93 -8.03
CA ILE A 84 -3.85 -10.07 -7.66
C ILE A 84 -3.13 -11.02 -6.70
N ILE A 85 -1.82 -11.24 -6.86
CA ILE A 85 -1.03 -12.13 -6.01
C ILE A 85 -0.77 -11.52 -4.63
N GLU A 86 -0.43 -10.23 -4.58
CA GLU A 86 -0.05 -9.55 -3.33
C GLU A 86 -1.27 -9.09 -2.50
N GLU A 87 -2.35 -8.65 -3.17
CA GLU A 87 -3.55 -8.06 -2.53
C GLU A 87 -4.81 -8.91 -2.66
N GLY A 88 -4.80 -9.96 -3.49
CA GLY A 88 -5.97 -10.79 -3.73
C GLY A 88 -6.27 -11.77 -2.60
N PRO A 89 -7.49 -12.33 -2.57
CA PRO A 89 -7.85 -13.37 -1.61
C PRO A 89 -7.00 -14.62 -1.81
N ALA A 90 -6.87 -15.43 -0.76
CA ALA A 90 -6.24 -16.73 -0.87
C ALA A 90 -6.95 -17.58 -1.94
N VAL A 91 -6.20 -18.49 -2.59
CA VAL A 91 -6.76 -19.34 -3.65
C VAL A 91 -7.95 -20.18 -3.15
N SER A 92 -7.94 -20.58 -1.87
CA SER A 92 -9.04 -21.28 -1.20
C SER A 92 -10.33 -20.45 -1.13
N ASP A 93 -10.18 -19.14 -0.98
CA ASP A 93 -11.29 -18.21 -0.73
C ASP A 93 -11.77 -17.57 -2.03
N PHE A 94 -11.07 -17.85 -3.14
CA PHE A 94 -11.45 -17.37 -4.46
C PHE A 94 -12.73 -18.07 -4.92
N PRO A 95 -13.81 -17.34 -5.26
CA PRO A 95 -15.12 -17.91 -5.63
C PRO A 95 -15.09 -18.48 -7.05
N SER A 96 -14.34 -19.56 -7.23
CA SER A 96 -14.00 -20.20 -8.51
C SER A 96 -15.24 -20.59 -9.31
N GLN A 97 -16.28 -21.09 -8.62
CA GLN A 97 -17.53 -21.52 -9.25
C GLN A 97 -18.30 -20.36 -9.88
N ASN A 98 -18.33 -19.19 -9.23
CA ASN A 98 -19.02 -18.00 -9.74
C ASN A 98 -18.34 -17.46 -11.00
N VAL A 99 -17.00 -17.48 -11.01
CA VAL A 99 -16.21 -17.06 -12.18
C VAL A 99 -16.37 -18.05 -13.33
N LEU A 100 -16.34 -19.36 -13.06
CA LEU A 100 -16.52 -20.39 -14.08
C LEU A 100 -17.90 -20.29 -14.75
N ARG A 101 -18.96 -20.12 -13.95
CA ARG A 101 -20.32 -19.93 -14.46
C ARG A 101 -20.42 -18.70 -15.36
N ARG A 102 -19.84 -17.57 -14.92
CA ARG A 102 -19.78 -16.34 -15.72
C ARG A 102 -18.98 -16.52 -17.00
N PHE A 103 -17.86 -17.24 -16.96
CA PHE A 103 -17.07 -17.56 -18.14
C PHE A 103 -17.84 -18.42 -19.14
N GLN A 104 -18.51 -19.47 -18.67
CA GLN A 104 -19.38 -20.31 -19.50
C GLN A 104 -20.52 -19.52 -20.14
N ASP A 105 -21.11 -18.56 -19.42
CA ASP A 105 -22.14 -17.67 -19.98
C ASP A 105 -21.58 -16.70 -21.02
N MET A 106 -20.33 -16.25 -20.87
CA MET A 106 -19.64 -15.46 -21.90
C MET A 106 -19.30 -16.29 -23.15
N CYS A 107 -18.97 -17.58 -22.99
CA CYS A 107 -18.67 -18.50 -24.09
C CYS A 107 -19.87 -18.81 -25.01
N LYS A 108 -21.10 -18.44 -24.63
CA LYS A 108 -22.28 -18.54 -25.52
C LYS A 108 -22.23 -17.57 -26.72
N ARG A 109 -21.24 -16.67 -26.80
CA ARG A 109 -21.02 -15.75 -27.95
C ARG A 109 -19.82 -16.17 -28.80
N ARG A 110 -19.99 -17.24 -29.56
CA ARG A 110 -19.41 -17.49 -30.89
C ARG A 110 -20.04 -18.78 -31.44
N LYS A 111 -21.30 -18.68 -31.89
CA LYS A 111 -21.74 -19.54 -32.98
C LYS A 111 -21.08 -18.96 -34.22
N GLY A 112 -20.26 -19.78 -34.89
CA GLY A 112 -19.63 -19.44 -36.17
C GLY A 112 -20.66 -19.18 -37.25
#